data_AF-A0A925LJ63-F1
#
_entry.id   AF-A0A925LJ63-F1
#
_cell.length_a   1.000
_cell.length_b   1.000
_cell.length_c   1.000
_cell.angle_alpha   90.00
_cell.angle_beta   90.00
_cell.angle_gamma   90.00
#
_symmetry.space_group_name_H-M   'P 1'
#
loop_
_entity.id
_entity.type
_entity.pdbx_description
1 polymer ?
#
loop_
_entity_poly.entity_id
_entity_poly.type
_entity_poly.pdbx_seq_one_letter_code
_entity_poly.pdbx_strand_id
1 'polypeptide(L)'
;MMFERFNAYRIMWVLVFFDLPTETKKDRKIYARFRKDIMAYGFNMFQFSIYLRHCASRENADVHIKRVRAILPPKGHVGIMCITDKQFGMMEIFRGKELVDAPETVQQLELF
;
A
#
# COMPACT_ATOMS: atom_id res chain seq x y z
N MET A 1 30.18 -6.54 15.03
CA MET A 1 30.37 -5.15 14.53
C MET A 1 29.00 -4.58 14.19
N MET A 2 28.63 -3.51 14.87
CA MET A 2 27.32 -2.87 14.78
C MET A 2 27.30 -1.95 13.57
N PHE A 3 26.60 -2.35 12.50
CA PHE A 3 26.28 -1.43 11.41
C PHE A 3 25.10 -0.55 11.83
N GLU A 4 25.36 0.47 12.65
CA GLU A 4 24.50 1.65 12.68
C GLU A 4 24.62 2.35 11.32
N ARG A 5 23.82 1.90 10.34
CA ARG A 5 23.57 2.70 9.15
C ARG A 5 22.60 3.79 9.57
N PHE A 6 23.11 5.00 9.80
CA PHE A 6 22.35 6.24 9.70
C PHE A 6 21.87 6.43 8.25
N ASN A 7 21.00 5.55 7.77
CA ASN A 7 20.30 5.78 6.52
C ASN A 7 19.08 6.64 6.86
N ALA A 8 19.18 7.94 6.58
CA ALA A 8 18.06 8.88 6.68
C ALA A 8 16.87 8.46 5.80
N TYR A 9 17.12 7.64 4.77
CA TYR A 9 16.11 7.14 3.84
C TYR A 9 15.92 5.63 4.04
N ARG A 10 15.02 5.26 4.96
CA ARG A 10 14.54 3.89 5.03
C ARG A 10 13.44 3.70 3.99
N ILE A 11 13.65 2.75 3.06
CA ILE A 11 12.60 2.33 2.15
C ILE A 11 11.44 1.76 2.97
N MET A 12 10.25 2.28 2.70
CA MET A 12 9.01 1.91 3.37
C MET A 12 7.99 1.39 2.37
N TRP A 13 7.08 0.56 2.86
CA TRP A 13 5.90 0.09 2.16
C TRP A 13 4.66 0.60 2.87
N VAL A 14 3.72 1.16 2.11
CA VAL A 14 2.40 1.52 2.63
C VAL A 14 1.39 0.53 2.06
N LEU A 15 0.70 -0.17 2.96
CA LEU A 15 -0.37 -1.09 2.69
C LEU A 15 -1.69 -0.43 3.05
N VAL A 16 -2.66 -0.48 2.14
CA VAL A 16 -4.03 -0.04 2.35
C VAL A 16 -4.96 -1.24 2.24
N PHE A 17 -5.61 -1.57 3.35
CA PHE A 17 -6.62 -2.61 3.46
C PHE A 17 -7.99 -1.93 3.46
N PHE A 18 -8.96 -2.45 2.72
CA PHE A 18 -10.31 -1.92 2.81
C PHE A 18 -11.41 -2.96 2.62
N ASP A 19 -12.48 -2.80 3.37
CA ASP A 19 -13.73 -3.51 3.16
C ASP A 19 -14.85 -2.47 3.07
N LEU A 20 -15.37 -2.28 1.87
CA LEU A 20 -16.35 -1.23 1.59
C LEU A 20 -17.66 -1.87 1.13
N PRO A 21 -18.82 -1.29 1.51
CA PRO A 21 -20.12 -1.79 1.07
C PRO A 21 -20.24 -1.79 -0.46
N THR A 22 -21.00 -2.74 -1.00
CA THR A 22 -21.22 -2.89 -2.47
C THR A 22 -22.66 -3.21 -2.85
N GLU A 23 -23.59 -3.16 -1.89
CA GLU A 23 -24.98 -3.60 -2.03
C GLU A 23 -25.77 -2.66 -2.94
N THR A 24 -25.61 -1.35 -2.74
CA THR A 24 -26.32 -0.34 -3.53
C THR A 24 -25.49 0.20 -4.70
N LYS A 25 -26.16 0.79 -5.69
CA LYS A 25 -25.49 1.50 -6.80
C LYS A 25 -24.57 2.64 -6.29
N LYS A 26 -24.98 3.29 -5.20
CA LYS A 26 -24.19 4.37 -4.58
C LYS A 26 -22.92 3.81 -3.94
N ASP A 27 -23.02 2.69 -3.21
CA ASP A 27 -21.88 2.08 -2.55
C ASP A 27 -20.86 1.55 -3.58
N ARG A 28 -21.31 0.90 -4.65
CA ARG A 28 -20.43 0.49 -5.77
C ARG A 28 -19.72 1.66 -6.45
N LYS A 29 -20.39 2.80 -6.59
CA LYS A 29 -19.78 4.02 -7.15
C LYS A 29 -18.69 4.57 -6.23
N ILE A 30 -18.92 4.56 -4.92
CA ILE A 30 -17.93 4.98 -3.92
C ILE A 30 -16.74 4.02 -3.90
N TYR A 31 -16.99 2.71 -3.91
CA TYR A 31 -15.94 1.68 -4.04
C TYR A 31 -15.06 1.93 -5.26
N ALA A 32 -15.68 2.06 -6.44
CA ALA A 32 -14.97 2.26 -7.68
C ALA A 32 -14.15 3.56 -7.68
N ARG A 33 -14.69 4.63 -7.06
CA ARG A 33 -14.00 5.90 -6.92
C ARG A 33 -12.79 5.79 -6.00
N PHE A 34 -12.96 5.22 -4.80
CA PHE A 34 -11.87 5.03 -3.84
C PHE A 34 -10.72 4.21 -4.43
N ARG A 35 -11.06 3.10 -5.10
CA ARG A 35 -10.08 2.27 -5.82
C ARG A 35 -9.34 3.07 -6.89
N LYS A 36 -10.05 3.88 -7.68
CA LYS A 36 -9.45 4.71 -8.74
C LYS A 36 -8.49 5.75 -8.14
N ASP A 37 -8.88 6.40 -7.06
CA ASP A 37 -8.05 7.43 -6.40
C ASP A 37 -6.80 6.82 -5.76
N ILE A 38 -6.90 5.64 -5.12
CA ILE A 38 -5.76 4.88 -4.61
C ILE A 38 -4.74 4.58 -5.73
N MET A 39 -5.20 4.04 -6.86
CA MET A 39 -4.31 3.73 -7.99
C MET A 39 -3.69 5.00 -8.59
N ALA A 40 -4.43 6.11 -8.63
CA ALA A 40 -3.91 7.39 -9.10
C ALA A 40 -2.79 7.95 -8.20
N TYR A 41 -2.77 7.56 -6.91
CA TYR A 41 -1.66 7.86 -5.99
C TYR A 41 -0.48 6.87 -6.08
N GLY A 42 -0.48 6.01 -7.11
CA GLY A 42 0.59 5.07 -7.41
C GLY A 42 0.65 3.88 -6.45
N PHE A 43 -0.50 3.48 -5.93
CA PHE A 43 -0.65 2.20 -5.25
C PHE A 43 -1.01 1.10 -6.26
N ASN A 44 -0.34 -0.05 -6.13
CA ASN A 44 -0.58 -1.23 -6.95
C ASN A 44 -1.44 -2.23 -6.19
N MET A 45 -2.32 -2.94 -6.92
CA MET A 45 -3.15 -3.99 -6.33
C MET A 45 -2.28 -5.20 -6.00
N PHE A 46 -2.34 -5.68 -4.76
CA PHE A 46 -1.65 -6.89 -4.31
C PHE A 46 -2.58 -8.08 -4.26
N GLN A 47 -3.71 -7.90 -3.57
CA GLN A 47 -4.81 -8.85 -3.51
C GLN A 47 -6.13 -8.07 -3.55
N PHE A 48 -7.26 -8.78 -3.62
CA PHE A 48 -8.55 -8.11 -3.43
C PHE A 48 -8.54 -7.34 -2.11
N SER A 49 -8.99 -6.09 -2.17
CA SER A 49 -9.05 -5.19 -1.01
C SER A 49 -7.70 -4.83 -0.37
N ILE A 50 -6.56 -5.15 -1.00
CA ILE A 50 -5.21 -4.82 -0.48
C ILE A 50 -4.37 -4.17 -1.57
N TYR A 51 -3.89 -2.96 -1.28
CA TYR A 51 -3.08 -2.15 -2.20
C TYR A 51 -1.76 -1.76 -1.54
N LEU A 52 -0.67 -1.78 -2.29
CA LEU A 52 0.69 -1.54 -1.82
C LEU A 52 1.32 -0.35 -2.54
N ARG A 53 2.17 0.39 -1.85
CA ARG A 53 3.04 1.40 -2.45
C ARG A 53 4.44 1.36 -1.86
N HIS A 54 5.44 1.21 -2.74
CA HIS A 54 6.85 1.45 -2.43
C HIS A 54 7.09 2.94 -2.21
N CYS A 55 7.75 3.29 -1.11
CA CYS A 55 8.11 4.65 -0.77
C CYS A 55 9.62 4.71 -0.50
N ALA A 56 10.33 5.61 -1.17
CA ALA A 56 11.79 5.75 -1.02
C ALA A 56 12.23 6.20 0.38
N SER A 57 11.31 6.76 1.17
CA SER A 57 11.58 7.26 2.52
C SER A 57 10.34 7.20 3.42
N ARG A 58 10.56 7.44 4.72
CA ARG A 58 9.46 7.58 5.69
C ARG A 58 8.62 8.83 5.42
N GLU A 59 9.24 9.93 5.05
CA GLU A 59 8.57 11.19 4.71
C GLU A 59 7.68 11.03 3.47
N ASN A 60 8.18 10.33 2.45
CA ASN A 60 7.39 9.98 1.26
C ASN A 60 6.18 9.11 1.67
N ALA A 61 6.39 8.08 2.49
CA ALA A 61 5.30 7.26 3.02
C ALA A 61 4.24 8.11 3.77
N ASP A 62 4.67 9.03 4.63
CA ASP A 62 3.77 9.91 5.38
C ASP A 62 2.94 10.84 4.47
N VAL A 63 3.52 11.32 3.35
CA VAL A 63 2.78 12.07 2.32
C VAL A 63 1.68 11.22 1.70
N HIS A 64 1.98 9.96 1.35
CA HIS A 64 0.99 9.07 0.74
C HIS A 64 -0.07 8.61 1.73
N ILE A 65 0.28 8.38 2.99
CA ILE A 65 -0.68 8.12 4.07
C ILE A 65 -1.62 9.31 4.24
N LYS A 66 -1.11 10.56 4.22
CA LYS A 66 -1.95 11.77 4.25
C LYS A 66 -2.94 11.82 3.09
N ARG A 67 -2.49 11.48 1.87
CA ARG A 67 -3.36 11.43 0.67
C ARG A 67 -4.48 10.39 0.82
N VAL A 68 -4.17 9.18 1.29
CA VAL A 68 -5.18 8.14 1.52
C VAL A 68 -6.19 8.58 2.59
N ARG A 69 -5.72 9.20 3.69
CA ARG A 69 -6.61 9.73 4.74
C ARG A 69 -7.59 10.80 4.21
N ALA A 70 -7.15 11.62 3.26
CA ALA A 70 -7.98 12.69 2.70
C ALA A 70 -9.12 12.17 1.79
N ILE A 71 -9.01 10.94 1.29
CA ILE A 71 -9.99 10.34 0.37
C ILE A 71 -10.80 9.21 1.02
N LEU A 72 -10.77 9.07 2.35
CA LEU A 72 -11.48 7.99 3.03
C LEU A 72 -12.98 8.00 2.68
N PRO A 73 -13.57 6.84 2.36
CA PRO A 73 -14.98 6.76 2.05
C PRO A 73 -15.82 6.99 3.31
N PRO A 74 -17.08 7.45 3.16
CA PRO A 74 -17.97 7.73 4.30
C PRO A 74 -18.46 6.47 5.03
N LYS A 75 -18.25 5.29 4.46
CA LYS A 75 -18.66 3.99 4.99
C LYS A 75 -17.58 2.95 4.69
N GLY A 76 -17.65 1.84 5.41
CA GLY A 76 -16.70 0.72 5.30
C GLY A 76 -15.54 0.86 6.27
N HIS A 77 -14.65 -0.13 6.22
CA HIS A 77 -13.48 -0.23 7.06
C HIS A 77 -12.23 -0.01 6.20
N VAL A 78 -11.32 0.86 6.65
CA VAL A 78 -10.04 1.09 5.96
C VAL A 78 -8.91 1.03 6.99
N GLY A 79 -7.95 0.14 6.75
CA GLY A 79 -6.71 0.03 7.52
C GLY A 79 -5.53 0.53 6.69
N ILE A 80 -4.59 1.23 7.34
CA ILE A 80 -3.33 1.66 6.71
C ILE A 80 -2.18 1.15 7.56
N MET A 81 -1.27 0.39 6.96
CA MET A 81 -0.07 -0.13 7.64
C MET A 81 1.17 0.34 6.91
N CYS A 82 2.18 0.78 7.66
CA CYS A 82 3.46 1.18 7.12
C CYS A 82 4.55 0.26 7.69
N ILE A 83 5.25 -0.44 6.81
CA ILE A 83 6.33 -1.38 7.19
C ILE A 83 7.61 -1.06 6.43
N THR A 84 8.75 -1.49 6.96
CA THR A 84 10.03 -1.37 6.27
C THR A 84 10.13 -2.36 5.12
N ASP A 85 11.00 -2.07 4.14
CA ASP A 85 11.33 -2.99 3.06
C ASP A 85 11.77 -4.38 3.56
N LYS A 86 12.59 -4.41 4.62
CA LYS A 86 12.98 -5.66 5.27
C LYS A 86 11.78 -6.46 5.80
N GLN A 87 10.80 -5.79 6.40
CA GLN A 87 9.57 -6.45 6.88
C GLN A 87 8.68 -6.93 5.74
N PHE A 88 8.60 -6.17 4.65
CA PHE A 88 7.88 -6.59 3.46
C PHE A 88 8.53 -7.84 2.84
N GLY A 89 9.85 -7.89 2.73
CA GLY A 89 10.58 -9.05 2.22
C GLY A 89 10.53 -10.31 3.11
N MET A 90 10.10 -10.18 4.37
CA MET A 90 9.81 -11.33 5.25
C MET A 90 8.39 -11.87 5.09
N MET A 91 7.58 -11.31 4.19
CA MET A 91 6.21 -11.76 3.95
C MET A 91 6.22 -13.13 3.26
N GLU A 92 5.55 -14.10 3.86
CA GLU A 92 5.29 -15.39 3.23
C GLU A 92 4.00 -15.29 2.41
N ILE A 93 4.11 -15.50 1.09
CA ILE A 93 2.99 -15.38 0.16
C ILE A 93 2.74 -16.76 -0.42
N PHE A 94 1.49 -17.21 -0.34
CA PHE A 94 1.09 -18.51 -0.82
C PHE A 94 0.04 -18.39 -1.92
N ARG A 95 0.18 -19.21 -2.97
CA ARG A 95 -0.88 -19.46 -3.94
C ARG A 95 -1.39 -20.89 -3.73
N GLY A 96 -2.49 -21.02 -3.00
CA GLY A 96 -2.91 -22.32 -2.49
C GLY A 96 -1.93 -22.82 -1.43
N LYS A 97 -1.27 -23.97 -1.68
CA LYS A 97 -0.25 -24.55 -0.78
C LYS A 97 1.19 -24.22 -1.20
N GLU A 98 1.37 -23.56 -2.34
CA GLU A 98 2.70 -23.27 -2.89
C GLU A 98 3.17 -21.90 -2.41
N LEU A 99 4.41 -21.84 -1.91
CA LEU A 99 5.08 -20.58 -1.62
C LEU A 99 5.41 -19.90 -2.95
N VAL A 100 5.10 -18.62 -3.06
CA VAL A 100 5.38 -17.80 -4.24
C VAL A 100 6.16 -16.55 -3.83
N ASP A 101 6.99 -16.08 -4.74
CA ASP A 101 7.74 -14.85 -4.53
C ASP A 101 6.81 -13.64 -4.41
N ALA A 102 7.25 -12.64 -3.65
CA ALA A 102 6.58 -11.36 -3.64
C ALA A 102 6.56 -10.77 -5.05
N PRO A 103 5.44 -10.17 -5.48
CA PRO A 103 5.34 -9.60 -6.81
C PRO A 103 6.47 -8.60 -7.02
N GLU A 104 7.13 -8.69 -8.19
CA GLU A 104 8.16 -7.73 -8.57
C GLU A 104 7.57 -6.34 -8.50
N THR A 105 8.12 -5.56 -7.58
CA THR A 105 7.68 -4.19 -7.44
C THR A 105 8.53 -3.37 -8.38
N VAL A 106 7.88 -2.82 -9.41
CA VAL A 106 8.50 -1.84 -10.30
C VAL A 106 8.99 -0.70 -9.42
N GLN A 107 10.30 -0.68 -9.18
CA GLN A 107 10.96 0.39 -8.50
C GLN A 107 10.87 1.60 -9.44
N GLN A 108 9.85 2.42 -9.25
CA GLN A 108 9.69 3.63 -10.03
C GLN A 108 10.88 4.53 -9.67
N LEU A 109 11.81 4.68 -10.62
CA LEU A 109 12.93 5.59 -10.50
C LEU A 109 12.37 7.01 -10.42
N GLU A 110 12.31 7.57 -9.21
CA GLU A 110 12.02 8.98 -9.00
C GLU A 110 13.32 9.75 -9.31
N LEU A 111 13.39 10.38 -10.49
CA LEU A 111 14.41 11.37 -10.79
C LEU A 111 14.06 12.63 -9.99
N PHE A 112 14.88 12.93 -8.98
CA PHE A 112 14.78 14.14 -8.16
C PHE A 112 15.00 15.41 -8.99
#